data_AF-A0A7W1FK00-F1
#
_entry.id   AF-A0A7W1FK00-F1
#
_cell.length_a   1.000
_cell.length_b   1.000
_cell.length_c   1.000
_cell.angle_alpha   90.00
_cell.angle_beta   90.00
_cell.angle_gamma   90.00
#
_symmetry.space_group_name_H-M   'P 1'
#
loop_
_entity.id
_entity.type
_entity.pdbx_description
1 polymer ?
#
loop_
_entity_poly.entity_id
_entity_poly.type
_entity_poly.pdbx_seq_one_letter_code
_entity_poly.pdbx_strand_id
1 'polypeptide(L)'
;MPTSLATLRQRRRDAGSPLIAVVAGNGQVTRCAVDAKADLLLALSAGPFRHLGVGSLASFFAYGNANDLTRALIERELLPRAGDVPVIAGVCGHDPTIDLDALLAHYAAIGVAGVVNWPAVGFVDGALRQAMEAEGCGEASELAMLERARAHGLTTIGFVLDRDAATRFAASGCDALVLDLGLTRRWADIRDHRDQLSQAITDLGGMLSAVRATGRDPLCLLFGGPVVDAEDFAEVLRHIAVDGFAGGSVFERLPVQDVVAGTIARFKHVAVRAHLDQQVIDEKLGLEGIVGRSPPMHRLFELIRRVAPTDLSVCVEGESGSGKELVAAAIHRLSARAHQPFITLNCGALPDTLVESELFGHEKGAFTGADRRRLGKFELAHGGTLFLDEIADLSAHGQVALLRALQSREITRLGGDRVIPVDVRVVVASHQVLSDAVAAGRFRADLYYRLNHLTLRVPPLRERTADIPLLVEHLLPRLSAQLGRTVSGASPAFLHRLAQHSWPGNVRELHHVVTRTALMEDGAIIAGHALALEEPQRATATRHDSASERRQRARSAIDQARGNKSEAARTLGITRKTLYAWLDG
;
A
#
# COMPACT_ATOMS: atom_id res chain seq x y z
N MET A 1 -13.85 24.50 26.93
CA MET A 1 -12.69 25.02 26.20
C MET A 1 -12.46 24.14 24.99
N PRO A 2 -12.23 24.69 23.79
CA PRO A 2 -12.02 23.88 22.60
C PRO A 2 -10.85 22.91 22.84
N THR A 3 -11.05 21.66 22.43
CA THR A 3 -10.08 20.57 22.58
C THR A 3 -8.76 20.98 21.89
N SER A 4 -7.69 21.21 22.66
CA SER A 4 -6.38 21.54 22.08
C SER A 4 -5.80 20.35 21.32
N LEU A 5 -4.95 20.57 20.31
CA LEU A 5 -4.24 19.47 19.61
C LEU A 5 -3.41 18.60 20.57
N ALA A 6 -2.89 19.17 21.66
CA ALA A 6 -2.24 18.39 22.72
C ALA A 6 -3.17 17.32 23.31
N THR A 7 -4.46 17.64 23.44
CA THR A 7 -5.50 16.70 23.88
C THR A 7 -5.78 15.64 22.81
N LEU A 8 -5.75 15.99 21.51
CA LEU A 8 -5.90 15.01 20.44
C LEU A 8 -4.73 14.03 20.39
N ARG A 9 -3.49 14.50 20.59
CA ARG A 9 -2.31 13.63 20.67
C ARG A 9 -2.42 12.66 21.85
N GLN A 10 -2.86 13.14 23.01
CA GLN A 10 -3.08 12.29 24.18
C GLN A 10 -4.19 11.26 23.91
N ARG A 11 -5.33 11.69 23.36
CA ARG A 11 -6.43 10.78 22.97
C ARG A 11 -5.98 9.72 21.97
N ARG A 12 -5.14 10.07 21.00
CA ARG A 12 -4.56 9.11 20.05
C ARG A 12 -3.75 8.03 20.78
N ARG A 13 -2.87 8.46 21.69
CA ARG A 13 -2.03 7.55 22.49
C ARG A 13 -2.87 6.63 23.38
N ASP A 14 -3.91 7.17 23.99
CA ASP A 14 -4.77 6.43 24.94
C ASP A 14 -5.73 5.46 24.22
N ALA A 15 -6.26 5.84 23.06
CA ALA A 15 -7.26 5.05 22.33
C ALA A 15 -6.65 4.00 21.38
N GLY A 16 -5.38 4.13 21.00
CA GLY A 16 -4.75 3.23 20.02
C GLY A 16 -5.39 3.30 18.62
N SER A 17 -6.10 4.39 18.29
CA SER A 17 -6.78 4.62 17.02
C SER A 17 -6.16 5.82 16.27
N PRO A 18 -6.22 5.87 14.93
CA PRO A 18 -5.71 6.99 14.16
C PRO A 18 -6.60 8.23 14.35
N LEU A 19 -6.01 9.42 14.26
CA LEU A 19 -6.77 10.67 14.24
C LEU A 19 -7.43 10.86 12.87
N ILE A 20 -8.74 11.12 12.82
CA ILE A 20 -9.47 11.33 11.57
C ILE A 20 -9.91 12.79 11.45
N ALA A 21 -9.34 13.49 10.47
CA ALA A 21 -9.74 14.85 10.10
C ALA A 21 -10.61 14.82 8.83
N VAL A 22 -11.81 15.37 8.92
CA VAL A 22 -12.76 15.38 7.80
C VAL A 22 -12.83 16.78 7.22
N VAL A 23 -12.53 16.90 5.92
CA VAL A 23 -12.81 18.14 5.19
C VAL A 23 -14.28 18.17 4.83
N ALA A 24 -15.07 18.95 5.58
CA ALA A 24 -16.51 19.02 5.40
C ALA A 24 -16.90 20.20 4.51
N GLY A 25 -17.62 19.94 3.43
CA GLY A 25 -18.12 20.93 2.48
C GLY A 25 -19.52 21.47 2.78
N ASN A 26 -20.23 20.90 3.76
CA ASN A 26 -21.56 21.33 4.18
C ASN A 26 -21.93 20.79 5.58
N GLY A 27 -23.11 21.18 6.06
CA GLY A 27 -23.61 20.78 7.37
C GLY A 27 -24.07 19.32 7.49
N GLN A 28 -24.47 18.67 6.39
CA GLN A 28 -24.80 17.24 6.42
C GLN A 28 -23.55 16.39 6.67
N VAL A 29 -22.46 16.64 5.94
CA VAL A 29 -21.19 15.94 6.15
C VAL A 29 -20.64 16.25 7.53
N THR A 30 -20.77 17.49 7.99
CA THR A 30 -20.39 17.87 9.36
C THR A 30 -21.08 16.99 10.40
N ARG A 31 -22.42 16.83 10.32
CA ARG A 31 -23.15 15.94 11.25
C ARG A 31 -22.66 14.50 11.16
N CYS A 32 -22.54 13.96 9.95
CA CYS A 32 -22.06 12.59 9.75
C CYS A 32 -20.67 12.38 10.37
N ALA A 33 -19.78 13.37 10.23
CA ALA A 33 -18.44 13.32 10.81
C ALA A 33 -18.47 13.35 12.33
N VAL A 34 -19.30 14.20 12.93
CA VAL A 34 -19.47 14.27 14.39
C VAL A 34 -20.06 12.96 14.93
N ASP A 35 -21.11 12.42 14.29
CA ASP A 35 -21.76 11.18 14.69
C ASP A 35 -20.80 9.97 14.58
N ALA A 36 -19.95 9.96 13.54
CA ALA A 36 -18.88 8.98 13.35
C ALA A 36 -17.64 9.25 14.21
N LYS A 37 -17.70 10.23 15.12
CA LYS A 37 -16.63 10.61 16.06
C LYS A 37 -15.34 11.06 15.37
N ALA A 38 -15.40 11.84 14.29
CA ALA A 38 -14.23 12.49 13.72
C ALA A 38 -13.51 13.34 14.76
N ASP A 39 -12.19 13.44 14.66
CA ASP A 39 -11.35 14.14 15.63
C ASP A 39 -11.19 15.63 15.30
N LEU A 40 -11.27 15.99 14.01
CA LEU A 40 -11.11 17.34 13.48
C LEU A 40 -12.04 17.58 12.28
N LEU A 41 -12.52 18.80 12.13
CA LEU A 41 -13.20 19.28 10.94
C LEU A 41 -12.34 20.34 10.23
N LEU A 42 -12.09 20.15 8.94
CA LEU A 42 -11.36 21.11 8.11
C LEU A 42 -12.34 21.86 7.20
N ALA A 43 -12.39 23.19 7.34
CA ALA A 43 -13.21 24.07 6.52
C ALA A 43 -12.35 24.64 5.38
N LEU A 44 -12.42 24.03 4.20
CA LEU A 44 -11.62 24.44 3.04
C LEU A 44 -12.52 24.98 1.93
N SER A 45 -12.10 26.05 1.25
CA SER A 45 -12.84 26.71 0.16
C SER A 45 -13.27 25.77 -0.97
N ALA A 46 -12.56 24.64 -1.13
CA ALA A 46 -12.86 23.60 -2.12
C ALA A 46 -14.03 22.66 -1.72
N GLY A 47 -14.39 22.60 -0.43
CA GLY A 47 -15.40 21.70 0.12
C GLY A 47 -16.79 21.86 -0.51
N PRO A 48 -17.36 23.08 -0.58
CA PRO A 48 -18.69 23.31 -1.15
C PRO A 48 -18.85 22.77 -2.57
N PHE A 49 -17.80 22.91 -3.41
CA PHE A 49 -17.83 22.45 -4.80
C PHE A 49 -17.79 20.93 -4.90
N ARG A 50 -16.97 20.27 -4.07
CA ARG A 50 -16.92 18.80 -4.05
C ARG A 50 -18.26 18.19 -3.70
N HIS A 51 -19.01 18.81 -2.79
CA HIS A 51 -20.35 18.37 -2.47
C HIS A 51 -21.30 18.42 -3.68
N LEU A 52 -21.14 19.41 -4.56
CA LEU A 52 -21.92 19.55 -5.81
C LEU A 52 -21.47 18.56 -6.91
N GLY A 53 -20.62 17.58 -6.59
CA GLY A 53 -20.10 16.60 -7.54
C GLY A 53 -18.94 17.11 -8.39
N VAL A 54 -18.40 18.30 -8.08
CA VAL A 54 -17.24 18.84 -8.80
C VAL A 54 -15.98 18.07 -8.41
N GLY A 55 -15.25 17.58 -9.41
CA GLY A 55 -13.99 16.87 -9.18
C GLY A 55 -12.97 17.72 -8.42
N SER A 56 -12.11 17.10 -7.61
CA SER A 56 -11.19 17.81 -6.72
C SER A 56 -10.30 18.82 -7.44
N LEU A 57 -9.78 18.50 -8.65
CA LEU A 57 -8.98 19.45 -9.43
C LEU A 57 -9.78 20.72 -9.77
N ALA A 58 -11.03 20.54 -10.20
CA ALA A 58 -11.87 21.67 -10.57
C ALA A 58 -12.21 22.54 -9.34
N SER A 59 -12.31 21.96 -8.13
CA SER A 59 -12.57 22.71 -6.90
C SER A 59 -11.47 23.73 -6.51
N PHE A 60 -10.30 23.71 -7.18
CA PHE A 60 -9.23 24.69 -7.01
C PHE A 60 -9.30 25.87 -7.98
N PHE A 61 -10.25 25.90 -8.93
CA PHE A 61 -10.47 27.09 -9.75
C PHE A 61 -10.97 28.26 -8.89
N ALA A 62 -10.67 29.47 -9.33
CA ALA A 62 -11.10 30.70 -8.67
C ALA A 62 -12.62 30.93 -8.86
N TYR A 63 -13.43 30.18 -8.12
CA TYR A 63 -14.88 30.38 -8.06
C TYR A 63 -15.28 31.60 -7.20
N GLY A 64 -14.31 32.26 -6.57
CA GLY A 64 -14.50 33.42 -5.70
C GLY A 64 -13.30 33.63 -4.77
N ASN A 65 -13.45 34.53 -3.79
CA ASN A 65 -12.47 34.71 -2.74
C ASN A 65 -12.48 33.50 -1.79
N ALA A 66 -11.32 32.85 -1.62
CA ALA A 66 -11.22 31.63 -0.80
C ALA A 66 -11.51 31.87 0.69
N ASN A 67 -11.07 33.02 1.24
CA ASN A 67 -11.29 33.38 2.64
C ASN A 67 -12.78 33.63 2.92
N ASP A 68 -13.48 34.34 2.03
CA ASP A 68 -14.93 34.59 2.15
C ASP A 68 -15.74 33.29 2.09
N LEU A 69 -15.38 32.40 1.15
CA LEU A 69 -16.01 31.08 1.02
C LEU A 69 -15.81 30.23 2.27
N THR A 70 -14.58 30.18 2.80
CA THR A 70 -14.28 29.46 4.04
C THR A 70 -15.06 30.04 5.22
N ARG A 71 -15.08 31.37 5.38
CA ARG A 71 -15.84 32.02 6.46
C ARG A 71 -17.32 31.67 6.39
N ALA A 72 -17.93 31.78 5.21
CA ALA A 72 -19.35 31.46 5.03
C ALA A 72 -19.65 29.99 5.34
N LEU A 73 -18.76 29.07 4.95
CA LEU A 73 -18.86 27.64 5.25
C LEU A 73 -18.78 27.39 6.77
N ILE A 74 -17.83 28.01 7.46
CA ILE A 74 -17.66 27.87 8.90
C ILE A 74 -18.92 28.30 9.66
N GLU A 75 -19.39 29.52 9.40
CA GLU A 75 -20.48 30.13 10.15
C GLU A 75 -21.84 29.47 9.87
N ARG A 76 -22.10 29.07 8.63
CA ARG A 76 -23.42 28.56 8.22
C ARG A 76 -23.53 27.05 8.36
N GLU A 77 -22.46 26.33 8.10
CA GLU A 77 -22.50 24.89 7.91
C GLU A 77 -21.81 24.11 9.03
N LEU A 78 -20.59 24.50 9.42
CA LEU A 78 -19.75 23.70 10.31
C LEU A 78 -19.99 23.99 11.79
N LEU A 79 -19.71 25.21 12.27
CA LEU A 79 -19.82 25.55 13.71
C LEU A 79 -21.19 25.23 14.31
N PRO A 80 -22.33 25.48 13.63
CA PRO A 80 -23.65 25.14 14.19
C PRO A 80 -23.89 23.64 14.42
N ARG A 81 -23.02 22.77 13.87
CA ARG A 81 -23.19 21.31 13.86
C ARG A 81 -21.97 20.56 14.38
N ALA A 82 -20.88 21.23 14.72
CA ALA A 82 -19.61 20.63 15.11
C ALA A 82 -19.60 20.03 16.52
N GLY A 83 -20.48 20.51 17.42
CA GLY A 83 -20.46 20.12 18.83
C GLY A 83 -19.10 20.43 19.46
N ASP A 84 -18.45 19.41 20.04
CA ASP A 84 -17.11 19.54 20.65
C ASP A 84 -15.96 19.24 19.66
N VAL A 85 -16.27 18.89 18.41
CA VAL A 85 -15.25 18.57 17.40
C VAL A 85 -14.61 19.88 16.92
N PRO A 86 -13.27 20.06 17.08
CA PRO A 86 -12.61 21.29 16.69
C PRO A 86 -12.70 21.56 15.18
N VAL A 87 -13.05 22.80 14.83
CA VAL A 87 -13.09 23.31 13.45
C VAL A 87 -11.81 24.08 13.15
N ILE A 88 -11.13 23.72 12.07
CA ILE A 88 -9.93 24.35 11.55
C ILE A 88 -10.26 25.09 10.24
N ALA A 89 -9.93 26.38 10.17
CA ALA A 89 -10.23 27.23 9.02
C ALA A 89 -9.10 27.23 7.98
N GLY A 90 -9.44 27.01 6.71
CA GLY A 90 -8.54 27.28 5.59
C GLY A 90 -8.37 28.79 5.35
N VAL A 91 -7.14 29.28 5.42
CA VAL A 91 -6.79 30.69 5.20
C VAL A 91 -5.81 30.82 4.03
N CYS A 92 -6.20 31.62 3.06
CA CYS A 92 -5.35 32.03 1.96
C CYS A 92 -4.48 33.20 2.43
N GLY A 93 -3.25 32.89 2.88
CA GLY A 93 -2.35 33.86 3.50
C GLY A 93 -1.77 34.93 2.56
N HIS A 94 -1.90 34.73 1.24
CA HIS A 94 -1.44 35.64 0.20
C HIS A 94 -2.58 36.47 -0.43
N ASP A 95 -3.76 36.49 0.18
CA ASP A 95 -4.87 37.32 -0.29
C ASP A 95 -4.63 38.80 0.06
N PRO A 96 -4.39 39.68 -0.92
CA PRO A 96 -4.07 41.09 -0.66
C PRO A 96 -5.32 41.92 -0.30
N THR A 97 -6.52 41.34 -0.40
CA THR A 97 -7.78 42.07 -0.20
C THR A 97 -8.30 42.01 1.23
N ILE A 98 -7.67 41.22 2.10
CA ILE A 98 -8.11 41.01 3.48
C ILE A 98 -7.21 41.69 4.50
N ASP A 99 -7.82 42.12 5.60
CA ASP A 99 -7.09 42.34 6.85
C ASP A 99 -6.96 41.00 7.58
N LEU A 100 -5.75 40.44 7.51
CA LEU A 100 -5.47 39.11 8.05
C LEU A 100 -5.64 39.05 9.58
N ASP A 101 -5.24 40.09 10.30
CA ASP A 101 -5.35 40.11 11.76
C ASP A 101 -6.80 40.25 12.21
N ALA A 102 -7.62 41.04 11.49
CA ALA A 102 -9.05 41.11 11.72
C ALA A 102 -9.74 39.76 11.46
N LEU A 103 -9.36 39.04 10.40
CA LEU A 103 -9.90 37.71 10.08
C LEU A 103 -9.55 36.68 11.16
N LEU A 104 -8.29 36.64 11.60
CA LEU A 104 -7.82 35.72 12.63
C LEU A 104 -8.48 36.01 13.99
N ALA A 105 -8.60 37.28 14.37
CA ALA A 105 -9.31 37.68 15.58
C ALA A 105 -10.80 37.27 15.53
N HIS A 106 -11.45 37.42 14.38
CA HIS A 106 -12.83 36.96 14.16
C HIS A 106 -12.96 35.45 14.36
N TYR A 107 -12.06 34.66 13.76
CA TYR A 107 -12.05 33.20 13.93
C TYR A 107 -11.88 32.78 15.39
N ALA A 108 -10.95 33.42 16.12
CA ALA A 108 -10.79 33.18 17.55
C ALA A 108 -12.08 33.52 18.33
N ALA A 109 -12.74 34.63 18.00
CA ALA A 109 -13.95 35.09 18.67
C ALA A 109 -15.16 34.15 18.46
N ILE A 110 -15.30 33.55 17.27
CA ILE A 110 -16.42 32.63 16.96
C ILE A 110 -16.14 31.16 17.33
N GLY A 111 -14.98 30.88 17.94
CA GLY A 111 -14.63 29.53 18.44
C GLY A 111 -14.02 28.59 17.41
N VAL A 112 -13.44 29.11 16.32
CA VAL A 112 -12.55 28.32 15.45
C VAL A 112 -11.32 27.91 16.25
N ALA A 113 -10.94 26.64 16.18
CA ALA A 113 -9.86 26.07 17.00
C ALA A 113 -8.45 26.30 16.41
N GLY A 114 -8.37 26.55 15.10
CA GLY A 114 -7.09 26.71 14.40
C GLY A 114 -7.25 27.07 12.94
N VAL A 115 -6.11 27.21 12.26
CA VAL A 115 -6.05 27.54 10.83
C VAL A 115 -5.09 26.63 10.08
N VAL A 116 -5.28 26.53 8.77
CA VAL A 116 -4.41 25.85 7.81
C VAL A 116 -4.17 26.73 6.58
N ASN A 117 -2.96 26.72 6.00
CA ASN A 117 -2.63 27.44 4.77
C ASN A 117 -3.39 26.85 3.56
N TRP A 118 -4.55 27.42 3.25
CA TRP A 118 -5.40 26.90 2.18
C TRP A 118 -6.10 28.01 1.38
N PRO A 119 -6.07 27.96 0.03
CA PRO A 119 -5.35 26.97 -0.79
C PRO A 119 -3.84 27.08 -0.63
N ALA A 120 -3.15 25.95 -0.53
CA ALA A 120 -1.70 25.95 -0.42
C ALA A 120 -1.07 26.36 -1.75
N VAL A 121 -0.12 27.29 -1.72
CA VAL A 121 0.65 27.72 -2.89
C VAL A 121 1.41 26.57 -3.55
N GLY A 122 1.66 25.49 -2.79
CA GLY A 122 2.17 24.21 -3.29
C GLY A 122 1.41 23.63 -4.47
N PHE A 123 0.12 23.94 -4.61
CA PHE A 123 -0.69 23.49 -5.76
C PHE A 123 -0.40 24.27 -7.06
N VAL A 124 0.34 25.37 -6.98
CA VAL A 124 0.74 26.19 -8.13
C VAL A 124 2.18 25.83 -8.54
N ASP A 125 2.41 25.62 -9.83
CA ASP A 125 3.72 25.27 -10.40
C ASP A 125 4.17 26.23 -11.52
N GLY A 126 5.36 25.95 -12.05
CA GLY A 126 5.90 26.65 -13.23
C GLY A 126 6.13 28.15 -13.06
N ALA A 127 5.94 28.89 -14.15
CA ALA A 127 6.20 30.34 -14.20
C ALA A 127 5.25 31.13 -13.28
N LEU A 128 4.02 30.67 -13.09
CA LEU A 128 3.08 31.31 -12.19
C LEU A 128 3.55 31.21 -10.74
N ARG A 129 4.03 30.03 -10.31
CA ARG A 129 4.60 29.85 -8.97
C ARG A 129 5.80 30.77 -8.75
N GLN A 130 6.70 30.86 -9.73
CA GLN A 130 7.88 31.73 -9.65
C GLN A 130 7.50 33.22 -9.51
N ALA A 131 6.48 33.67 -10.25
CA ALA A 131 5.97 35.04 -10.13
C ALA A 131 5.36 35.31 -8.75
N MET A 132 4.55 34.38 -8.23
CA MET A 132 3.97 34.50 -6.88
C MET A 132 5.05 34.60 -5.80
N GLU A 133 6.09 33.76 -5.87
CA GLU A 133 7.22 33.82 -4.94
C GLU A 133 7.96 35.17 -5.02
N ALA A 134 8.21 35.68 -6.24
CA ALA A 134 8.89 36.96 -6.46
C ALA A 134 8.10 38.16 -5.92
N GLU A 135 6.76 38.08 -5.93
CA GLU A 135 5.87 39.11 -5.38
C GLU A 135 5.58 38.93 -3.87
N GLY A 136 6.20 37.94 -3.23
CA GLY A 136 6.00 37.67 -1.80
C GLY A 136 4.68 36.95 -1.47
N CYS A 137 3.96 36.47 -2.48
CA CYS A 137 2.73 35.66 -2.38
C CYS A 137 3.03 34.14 -2.34
N GLY A 138 4.26 33.78 -1.96
CA GLY A 138 4.76 32.41 -1.89
C GLY A 138 4.60 31.75 -0.53
N GLU A 139 5.32 30.66 -0.30
CA GLU A 139 5.26 29.92 0.98
C GLU A 139 5.63 30.78 2.20
N ALA A 140 6.48 31.80 2.02
CA ALA A 140 6.84 32.74 3.08
C ALA A 140 5.61 33.47 3.64
N SER A 141 4.64 33.81 2.79
CA SER A 141 3.38 34.45 3.23
C SER A 141 2.50 33.50 4.03
N GLU A 142 2.49 32.21 3.69
CA GLU A 142 1.74 31.19 4.40
C GLU A 142 2.31 30.96 5.81
N LEU A 143 3.64 30.89 5.92
CA LEU A 143 4.33 30.79 7.20
C LEU A 143 4.09 32.03 8.07
N ALA A 144 4.14 33.22 7.50
CA ALA A 144 3.82 34.47 8.21
C ALA A 144 2.37 34.50 8.69
N MET A 145 1.42 33.99 7.90
CA MET A 145 0.03 33.85 8.31
C MET A 145 -0.13 32.90 9.50
N LEU A 146 0.53 31.74 9.46
CA LEU A 146 0.50 30.78 10.57
C LEU A 146 1.13 31.37 11.84
N GLU A 147 2.23 32.12 11.72
CA GLU A 147 2.84 32.81 12.86
C GLU A 147 1.89 33.83 13.50
N ARG A 148 1.18 34.63 12.69
CA ARG A 148 0.16 35.56 13.20
C ARG A 148 -1.00 34.83 13.85
N ALA A 149 -1.49 33.73 13.25
CA ALA A 149 -2.58 32.95 13.82
C ALA A 149 -2.25 32.45 15.24
N ARG A 150 -0.99 32.03 15.45
CA ARG A 150 -0.50 31.64 16.78
C ARG A 150 -0.58 32.79 17.80
N ALA A 151 -0.30 34.03 17.38
CA ALA A 151 -0.43 35.20 18.24
C ALA A 151 -1.89 35.48 18.67
N HIS A 152 -2.87 35.04 17.88
CA HIS A 152 -4.30 35.05 18.23
C HIS A 152 -4.75 33.80 19.02
N GLY A 153 -3.82 32.94 19.45
CA GLY A 153 -4.13 31.72 20.21
C GLY A 153 -4.74 30.59 19.38
N LEU A 154 -4.68 30.69 18.05
CA LEU A 154 -5.18 29.66 17.14
C LEU A 154 -4.11 28.58 16.92
N THR A 155 -4.55 27.34 16.87
CA THR A 155 -3.71 26.21 16.45
C THR A 155 -3.26 26.41 15.00
N THR A 156 -2.03 26.03 14.69
CA THR A 156 -1.43 26.17 13.36
C THR A 156 -1.22 24.81 12.68
N ILE A 157 -1.78 24.65 11.49
CA ILE A 157 -1.59 23.44 10.66
C ILE A 157 -0.92 23.81 9.34
N GLY A 158 0.18 23.16 9.01
CA GLY A 158 0.85 23.29 7.71
C GLY A 158 0.41 22.22 6.72
N PHE A 159 -0.28 22.60 5.65
CA PHE A 159 -0.56 21.74 4.50
C PHE A 159 0.63 21.79 3.54
N VAL A 160 1.33 20.66 3.38
CA VAL A 160 2.60 20.57 2.64
C VAL A 160 2.54 19.45 1.60
N LEU A 161 3.16 19.68 0.45
CA LEU A 161 3.08 18.79 -0.72
C LEU A 161 4.42 18.10 -1.04
N ASP A 162 5.50 18.51 -0.38
CA ASP A 162 6.83 17.97 -0.61
C ASP A 162 7.71 18.01 0.66
N ARG A 163 8.89 17.40 0.54
CA ARG A 163 9.87 17.26 1.62
C ARG A 163 10.42 18.62 2.10
N ASP A 164 10.63 19.55 1.20
CA ASP A 164 11.26 20.83 1.53
C ASP A 164 10.27 21.73 2.27
N ALA A 165 9.02 21.75 1.82
CA ALA A 165 7.91 22.36 2.54
C ALA A 165 7.70 21.69 3.91
N ALA A 166 7.71 20.36 3.99
CA ALA A 166 7.61 19.65 5.27
C ALA A 166 8.71 20.07 6.27
N THR A 167 9.94 20.28 5.79
CA THR A 167 11.05 20.80 6.61
C THR A 167 10.78 22.22 7.09
N ARG A 168 10.40 23.13 6.18
CA ARG A 168 10.15 24.55 6.51
C ARG A 168 9.00 24.73 7.50
N PHE A 169 7.87 24.07 7.25
CA PHE A 169 6.68 24.18 8.10
C PHE A 169 6.85 23.48 9.45
N ALA A 170 7.61 22.38 9.52
CA ALA A 170 8.00 21.82 10.81
C ALA A 170 8.86 22.82 11.61
N ALA A 171 9.87 23.42 10.96
CA ALA A 171 10.79 24.36 11.61
C ALA A 171 10.10 25.65 12.13
N SER A 172 9.01 26.09 11.48
CA SER A 172 8.22 27.26 11.91
C SER A 172 7.37 27.02 13.17
N GLY A 173 7.38 25.80 13.71
CA GLY A 173 6.67 25.45 14.93
C GLY A 173 5.17 25.24 14.73
N CYS A 174 4.74 24.80 13.54
CA CYS A 174 3.36 24.35 13.35
C CYS A 174 3.00 23.25 14.35
N ASP A 175 1.78 23.27 14.86
CA ASP A 175 1.30 22.27 15.82
C ASP A 175 0.98 20.92 15.14
N ALA A 176 0.55 20.99 13.87
CA ALA A 176 0.34 19.84 13.01
C ALA A 176 0.77 20.12 11.56
N LEU A 177 1.00 19.06 10.81
CA LEU A 177 1.23 19.05 9.38
C LEU A 177 0.24 18.11 8.70
N VAL A 178 -0.33 18.56 7.58
CA VAL A 178 -1.05 17.70 6.64
C VAL A 178 -0.10 17.40 5.49
N LEU A 179 0.33 16.14 5.38
CA LEU A 179 1.28 15.65 4.39
C LEU A 179 0.50 15.15 3.17
N ASP A 180 0.45 15.98 2.12
CA ASP A 180 -0.28 15.68 0.89
C ASP A 180 0.55 14.78 -0.04
N LEU A 181 -0.08 13.72 -0.53
CA LEU A 181 0.50 12.80 -1.52
C LEU A 181 0.06 13.16 -2.95
N GLY A 182 -0.36 14.40 -3.19
CA GLY A 182 -0.82 14.88 -4.48
C GLY A 182 -2.23 14.41 -4.86
N LEU A 183 -2.74 15.04 -5.92
CA LEU A 183 -4.03 14.70 -6.51
C LEU A 183 -4.00 13.33 -7.21
N THR A 184 -5.15 12.65 -7.26
CA THR A 184 -5.30 11.33 -7.93
C THR A 184 -4.72 11.30 -9.36
N ARG A 185 -4.72 12.43 -10.08
CA ARG A 185 -4.14 12.54 -11.43
C ARG A 185 -2.62 12.30 -11.46
N ARG A 186 -1.88 12.65 -10.40
CA ARG A 186 -0.43 12.40 -10.27
C ARG A 186 -0.10 10.91 -10.42
N TRP A 187 -1.04 10.05 -10.05
CA TRP A 187 -0.89 8.60 -10.02
C TRP A 187 -1.38 7.91 -11.30
N ALA A 188 -1.91 8.67 -12.27
CA ALA A 188 -2.58 8.13 -13.46
C ALA A 188 -1.66 7.35 -14.40
N ASP A 189 -0.36 7.63 -14.37
CA ASP A 189 0.65 6.94 -15.19
C ASP A 189 1.15 5.64 -14.53
N ILE A 190 0.81 5.39 -13.25
CA ILE A 190 1.13 4.16 -12.52
C ILE A 190 -0.05 3.20 -12.63
N ARG A 191 0.19 2.02 -13.21
CA ARG A 191 -0.88 1.06 -13.51
C ARG A 191 -1.45 0.41 -12.25
N ASP A 192 -0.58 -0.13 -11.41
CA ASP A 192 -0.98 -1.00 -10.31
C ASP A 192 -1.18 -0.20 -9.03
N HIS A 193 -2.33 -0.39 -8.39
CA HIS A 193 -2.66 0.29 -7.13
C HIS A 193 -1.64 0.02 -6.02
N ARG A 194 -1.10 -1.21 -5.97
CA ARG A 194 -0.01 -1.57 -5.04
C ARG A 194 1.22 -0.69 -5.23
N ASP A 195 1.63 -0.44 -6.47
CA ASP A 195 2.81 0.39 -6.74
C ASP A 195 2.54 1.86 -6.44
N GLN A 196 1.30 2.32 -6.68
CA GLN A 196 0.88 3.64 -6.24
C GLN A 196 1.04 3.77 -4.73
N LEU A 197 0.55 2.80 -3.95
CA LEU A 197 0.71 2.77 -2.49
C LEU A 197 2.18 2.71 -2.07
N SER A 198 3.01 1.85 -2.70
CA SER A 198 4.45 1.77 -2.39
C SER A 198 5.18 3.10 -2.60
N GLN A 199 4.87 3.80 -3.70
CA GLN A 199 5.46 5.11 -3.97
C GLN A 199 4.90 6.19 -3.01
N ALA A 200 3.60 6.13 -2.69
CA ALA A 200 2.98 6.99 -1.67
C ALA A 200 3.63 6.84 -0.28
N ILE A 201 3.89 5.59 0.13
CA ILE A 201 4.61 5.26 1.35
C ILE A 201 6.02 5.88 1.30
N THR A 202 6.73 5.70 0.19
CA THR A 202 8.07 6.29 0.01
C THR A 202 8.06 7.81 0.18
N ASP A 203 7.17 8.50 -0.53
CA ASP A 203 7.04 9.96 -0.49
C ASP A 203 6.71 10.45 0.93
N LEU A 204 5.76 9.77 1.59
CA LEU A 204 5.37 10.06 2.98
C LEU A 204 6.54 9.87 3.96
N GLY A 205 7.27 8.76 3.83
CA GLY A 205 8.44 8.47 4.65
C GLY A 205 9.55 9.51 4.44
N GLY A 206 9.70 9.99 3.21
CA GLY A 206 10.59 11.08 2.86
C GLY A 206 10.26 12.38 3.58
N MET A 207 8.99 12.77 3.61
CA MET A 207 8.50 13.95 4.33
C MET A 207 8.65 13.80 5.85
N LEU A 208 8.23 12.66 6.41
CA LEU A 208 8.34 12.41 7.86
C LEU A 208 9.80 12.42 8.34
N SER A 209 10.72 11.88 7.54
CA SER A 209 12.15 11.92 7.84
C SER A 209 12.66 13.37 7.87
N ALA A 210 12.24 14.20 6.93
CA ALA A 210 12.54 15.64 6.93
C ALA A 210 11.98 16.36 8.15
N VAL A 211 10.73 16.08 8.54
CA VAL A 211 10.14 16.62 9.78
C VAL A 211 10.99 16.25 10.99
N ARG A 212 11.34 14.96 11.14
CA ARG A 212 12.19 14.48 12.26
C ARG A 212 13.57 15.14 12.29
N ALA A 213 14.15 15.40 11.12
CA ALA A 213 15.47 16.05 11.01
C ALA A 213 15.47 17.49 11.58
N THR A 214 14.31 18.16 11.67
CA THR A 214 14.19 19.48 12.31
C THR A 214 14.26 19.44 13.84
N GLY A 215 14.19 18.25 14.45
CA GLY A 215 14.07 18.09 15.91
C GLY A 215 12.70 18.49 16.47
N ARG A 216 11.72 18.77 15.60
CA ARG A 216 10.33 19.05 15.97
C ARG A 216 9.49 17.78 15.88
N ASP A 217 8.37 17.78 16.59
CA ASP A 217 7.42 16.67 16.64
C ASP A 217 5.97 17.19 16.48
N PRO A 218 5.59 17.79 15.34
CA PRO A 218 4.18 18.14 15.07
C PRO A 218 3.34 16.87 14.87
N LEU A 219 2.01 16.96 15.03
CA LEU A 219 1.11 15.91 14.56
C LEU A 219 1.15 15.84 13.03
N CYS A 220 1.36 14.67 12.43
CA CYS A 220 1.44 14.52 10.98
C CYS A 220 0.24 13.73 10.47
N LEU A 221 -0.67 14.34 9.70
CA LEU A 221 -1.81 13.66 9.10
C LEU A 221 -1.55 13.39 7.62
N LEU A 222 -1.76 12.16 7.17
CA LEU A 222 -1.72 11.80 5.74
C LEU A 222 -2.93 12.41 5.01
N PHE A 223 -2.73 12.97 3.81
CA PHE A 223 -3.83 13.42 2.95
C PHE A 223 -3.65 12.99 1.49
N GLY A 224 -4.75 12.53 0.88
CA GLY A 224 -4.85 12.35 -0.57
C GLY A 224 -4.01 11.19 -1.13
N GLY A 225 -3.56 11.37 -2.37
CA GLY A 225 -2.81 10.35 -3.12
C GLY A 225 -3.65 9.14 -3.55
N PRO A 226 -3.07 7.93 -3.52
CA PRO A 226 -3.75 6.70 -3.87
C PRO A 226 -4.54 6.10 -2.70
N VAL A 227 -4.49 6.68 -1.50
CA VAL A 227 -5.25 6.18 -0.35
C VAL A 227 -6.71 6.58 -0.47
N VAL A 228 -7.56 5.63 -0.85
CA VAL A 228 -8.99 5.90 -1.13
C VAL A 228 -9.94 5.17 -0.19
N ASP A 229 -9.46 4.21 0.59
CA ASP A 229 -10.23 3.46 1.59
C ASP A 229 -9.39 3.12 2.85
N ALA A 230 -10.02 2.40 3.78
CA ALA A 230 -9.42 2.08 5.08
C ALA A 230 -8.35 0.98 4.95
N GLU A 231 -8.48 0.10 3.96
CA GLU A 231 -7.52 -0.95 3.65
C GLU A 231 -6.21 -0.37 3.12
N ASP A 232 -6.28 0.62 2.24
CA ASP A 232 -5.14 1.40 1.78
C ASP A 232 -4.44 2.11 2.95
N PHE A 233 -5.22 2.76 3.81
CA PHE A 233 -4.67 3.45 4.96
C PHE A 233 -4.02 2.46 5.95
N ALA A 234 -4.62 1.28 6.15
CA ALA A 234 -4.03 0.22 6.94
C ALA A 234 -2.72 -0.29 6.33
N GLU A 235 -2.61 -0.40 5.00
CA GLU A 235 -1.35 -0.72 4.33
C GLU A 235 -0.29 0.33 4.62
N VAL A 236 -0.60 1.63 4.50
CA VAL A 236 0.37 2.69 4.84
C VAL A 236 0.84 2.58 6.29
N LEU A 237 -0.09 2.37 7.23
CA LEU A 237 0.22 2.22 8.65
C LEU A 237 1.04 0.95 8.99
N ARG A 238 1.07 -0.05 8.10
CA ARG A 238 1.97 -1.21 8.25
C ARG A 238 3.45 -0.85 8.03
N HIS A 239 3.73 0.19 7.25
CA HIS A 239 5.10 0.55 6.87
C HIS A 239 5.57 1.87 7.51
N ILE A 240 4.64 2.78 7.84
CA ILE A 240 4.95 4.13 8.29
C ILE A 240 4.05 4.56 9.45
N ALA A 241 4.69 5.06 10.51
CA ALA A 241 4.01 5.70 11.63
C ALA A 241 3.64 7.15 11.29
N VAL A 242 2.33 7.41 11.12
CA VAL A 242 1.74 8.74 10.89
C VAL A 242 0.59 8.98 11.89
N ASP A 243 0.36 10.22 12.33
CA ASP A 243 -0.84 10.79 13.00
C ASP A 243 -2.15 10.02 12.90
N GLY A 244 -2.51 9.81 11.65
CA GLY A 244 -3.90 9.77 11.24
C GLY A 244 -4.07 10.17 9.80
N PHE A 245 -5.32 10.39 9.41
CA PHE A 245 -5.71 10.67 8.04
C PHE A 245 -6.60 11.91 7.98
N ALA A 246 -6.32 12.79 7.02
CA ALA A 246 -7.14 13.92 6.65
C ALA A 246 -7.73 13.68 5.24
N GLY A 247 -9.03 13.87 5.08
CA GLY A 247 -9.69 13.55 3.81
C GLY A 247 -10.92 14.38 3.52
N GLY A 248 -11.11 14.77 2.25
CA GLY A 248 -12.37 15.32 1.74
C GLY A 248 -13.05 14.36 0.80
N SER A 249 -12.46 14.16 -0.39
CA SER A 249 -13.04 13.29 -1.43
C SER A 249 -13.22 11.83 -1.00
N VAL A 250 -12.38 11.32 -0.10
CA VAL A 250 -12.52 9.97 0.47
C VAL A 250 -13.82 9.82 1.27
N PHE A 251 -14.24 10.86 1.99
CA PHE A 251 -15.44 10.82 2.82
C PHE A 251 -16.68 11.35 2.10
N GLU A 252 -16.54 12.27 1.14
CA GLU A 252 -17.66 12.99 0.52
C GLU A 252 -18.04 12.54 -0.91
N ARG A 253 -17.33 11.56 -1.52
CA ARG A 253 -17.54 11.15 -2.93
C ARG A 253 -18.98 10.73 -3.27
N LEU A 254 -19.71 10.17 -2.30
CA LEU A 254 -21.12 9.79 -2.42
C LEU A 254 -21.83 10.24 -1.13
N PRO A 255 -22.50 11.41 -1.10
CA PRO A 255 -22.96 12.05 0.13
C PRO A 255 -24.25 11.40 0.70
N VAL A 256 -24.28 10.07 0.74
CA VAL A 256 -25.26 9.29 1.50
C VAL A 256 -24.76 9.23 2.94
N GLN A 257 -25.58 9.65 3.90
CA GLN A 257 -25.17 9.81 5.31
C GLN A 257 -24.50 8.54 5.86
N ASP A 258 -25.11 7.39 5.65
CA ASP A 258 -24.58 6.08 6.10
C ASP A 258 -23.22 5.74 5.47
N VAL A 259 -22.99 6.14 4.22
CA VAL A 259 -21.73 5.90 3.51
C VAL A 259 -20.63 6.80 4.08
N VAL A 260 -20.92 8.08 4.33
CA VAL A 260 -19.98 9.03 4.94
C VAL A 260 -19.60 8.55 6.34
N ALA A 261 -20.59 8.33 7.20
CA ALA A 261 -20.39 7.90 8.58
C ALA A 261 -19.68 6.53 8.66
N GLY A 262 -20.11 5.57 7.84
CA GLY A 262 -19.50 4.25 7.77
C GLY A 262 -18.04 4.29 7.29
N THR A 263 -17.70 5.17 6.34
CA THR A 263 -16.33 5.32 5.86
C THR A 263 -15.42 5.94 6.92
N ILE A 264 -15.88 7.00 7.59
CA ILE A 264 -15.14 7.63 8.70
C ILE A 264 -14.91 6.62 9.83
N ALA A 265 -15.94 5.85 10.19
CA ALA A 265 -15.82 4.80 11.21
C ALA A 265 -14.79 3.73 10.82
N ARG A 266 -14.78 3.25 9.56
CA ARG A 266 -13.77 2.28 9.09
C ARG A 266 -12.35 2.82 9.23
N PHE A 267 -12.10 4.07 8.84
CA PHE A 267 -10.80 4.71 9.03
C PHE A 267 -10.41 4.82 10.50
N LYS A 268 -11.36 5.18 11.38
CA LYS A 268 -11.13 5.29 12.83
C LYS A 268 -10.85 3.94 13.51
N HIS A 269 -11.37 2.85 12.95
CA HIS A 269 -11.16 1.49 13.45
C HIS A 269 -9.99 0.76 12.80
N VAL A 270 -9.24 1.40 11.90
CA VAL A 270 -7.98 0.84 11.42
C VAL A 270 -7.08 0.64 12.64
N ALA A 271 -6.72 -0.62 12.89
CA ALA A 271 -5.85 -0.97 14.00
C ALA A 271 -4.49 -0.30 13.78
N VAL A 272 -4.25 0.80 14.48
CA VAL A 272 -2.90 1.31 14.68
C VAL A 272 -2.26 0.29 15.59
N ARG A 273 -1.19 -0.37 15.12
CA ARG A 273 -0.42 -1.27 15.99
C ARG A 273 0.04 -0.47 17.21
N ALA A 274 -0.67 -0.64 18.33
CA ALA A 274 -0.11 -0.41 19.65
C ALA A 274 0.97 -1.48 19.81
N HIS A 275 2.21 -1.08 19.54
CA HIS A 275 3.38 -1.89 19.81
C HIS A 275 3.51 -2.01 21.34
N LEU A 276 2.78 -2.95 21.94
CA LEU A 276 2.91 -3.29 23.35
C LEU A 276 3.07 -4.81 23.46
N ASP A 277 4.35 -5.17 23.69
CA ASP A 277 4.82 -6.24 24.56
C ASP A 277 4.96 -7.70 24.08
N GLN A 278 4.93 -8.00 22.78
CA GLN A 278 5.40 -9.34 22.31
C GLN A 278 6.43 -9.32 21.17
N GLN A 279 6.72 -8.17 20.54
CA GLN A 279 7.56 -8.08 19.33
C GLN A 279 8.98 -7.52 19.55
N VAL A 280 9.45 -7.47 20.81
CA VAL A 280 10.75 -6.89 21.20
C VAL A 280 11.97 -7.60 20.56
N ILE A 281 11.78 -8.75 19.91
CA ILE A 281 12.83 -9.45 19.17
C ILE A 281 12.81 -9.13 17.66
N ASP A 282 11.65 -8.81 17.07
CA ASP A 282 11.50 -8.65 15.61
C ASP A 282 11.71 -7.20 15.12
N GLU A 283 11.22 -6.21 15.87
CA GLU A 283 11.27 -4.80 15.46
C GLU A 283 12.70 -4.23 15.45
N LYS A 284 13.55 -4.67 16.39
CA LYS A 284 14.95 -4.21 16.46
C LYS A 284 15.84 -4.79 15.37
N LEU A 285 15.35 -5.72 14.55
CA LEU A 285 16.15 -6.49 13.59
C LEU A 285 15.70 -6.33 12.13
N GLY A 286 14.65 -5.55 11.83
CA GLY A 286 14.15 -5.27 10.46
C GLY A 286 13.58 -6.47 9.69
N LEU A 287 13.38 -7.60 10.37
CA LEU A 287 12.90 -8.88 9.81
C LEU A 287 11.38 -9.03 9.91
N GLU A 288 10.65 -7.93 10.04
CA GLU A 288 9.19 -7.92 10.22
C GLU A 288 8.46 -8.87 9.26
N GLY A 289 7.63 -9.74 9.83
CA GLY A 289 6.82 -10.72 9.12
C GLY A 289 7.52 -12.05 8.80
N ILE A 290 8.84 -12.18 8.98
CA ILE A 290 9.54 -13.46 8.82
C ILE A 290 9.67 -14.16 10.17
N VAL A 291 8.88 -15.22 10.34
CA VAL A 291 8.80 -15.97 11.60
C VAL A 291 9.62 -17.26 11.51
N GLY A 292 10.49 -17.48 12.49
CA GLY A 292 11.23 -18.74 12.64
C GLY A 292 12.36 -18.64 13.67
N ARG A 293 12.63 -19.74 14.37
CA ARG A 293 13.70 -19.88 15.37
C ARG A 293 14.59 -21.09 15.14
N SER A 294 14.29 -21.86 14.09
CA SER A 294 15.06 -23.04 13.72
C SER A 294 16.47 -22.65 13.23
N PRO A 295 17.49 -23.52 13.42
CA PRO A 295 18.84 -23.29 12.91
C PRO A 295 18.93 -22.87 11.42
N PRO A 296 18.16 -23.46 10.46
CA PRO A 296 18.19 -22.99 9.08
C PRO A 296 17.64 -21.57 8.90
N MET A 297 16.63 -21.16 9.70
CA MET A 297 16.12 -19.79 9.68
C MET A 297 17.13 -18.78 10.25
N HIS A 298 17.83 -19.11 11.34
CA HIS A 298 18.88 -18.25 11.87
C HIS A 298 20.00 -18.00 10.86
N ARG A 299 20.45 -19.03 10.13
CA ARG A 299 21.43 -18.88 9.05
C ARG A 299 20.93 -17.95 7.95
N LEU A 300 19.65 -18.09 7.57
CA LEU A 300 19.04 -17.20 6.58
C LEU A 300 19.04 -15.74 7.07
N PHE A 301 18.69 -15.48 8.33
CA PHE A 301 18.69 -14.13 8.91
C PHE A 301 20.09 -13.51 8.95
N GLU A 302 21.12 -14.27 9.28
CA GLU A 302 22.51 -13.80 9.26
C GLU A 302 22.94 -13.38 7.85
N LEU A 303 22.57 -14.16 6.84
CA LEU A 303 22.88 -13.84 5.44
C LEU A 303 22.11 -12.60 4.96
N ILE A 304 20.83 -12.46 5.31
CA ILE A 304 20.03 -11.27 5.02
C ILE A 304 20.73 -10.03 5.58
N ARG A 305 21.12 -10.05 6.86
CA ARG A 305 21.80 -8.90 7.51
C ARG A 305 23.13 -8.57 6.88
N ARG A 306 23.85 -9.57 6.36
CA ARG A 306 25.14 -9.35 5.69
C ARG A 306 24.96 -8.72 4.31
N VAL A 307 23.94 -9.12 3.55
CA VAL A 307 23.77 -8.67 2.16
C VAL A 307 22.92 -7.41 2.03
N ALA A 308 22.00 -7.17 2.97
CA ALA A 308 21.09 -6.03 2.91
C ALA A 308 21.79 -4.66 2.81
N PRO A 309 22.89 -4.37 3.53
CA PRO A 309 23.58 -3.08 3.42
C PRO A 309 24.32 -2.85 2.08
N THR A 310 24.48 -3.90 1.26
CA THR A 310 25.19 -3.83 -0.03
C THR A 310 24.21 -3.51 -1.17
N ASP A 311 24.71 -2.98 -2.28
CA ASP A 311 23.92 -2.78 -3.52
C ASP A 311 23.96 -4.00 -4.47
N LEU A 312 24.47 -5.14 -3.99
CA LEU A 312 24.56 -6.36 -4.79
C LEU A 312 23.18 -6.96 -5.08
N SER A 313 23.04 -7.54 -6.28
CA SER A 313 21.86 -8.31 -6.67
C SER A 313 21.82 -9.65 -5.93
N VAL A 314 20.66 -9.98 -5.37
CA VAL A 314 20.46 -11.19 -4.56
C VAL A 314 19.41 -12.08 -5.21
N CYS A 315 19.70 -13.37 -5.30
CA CYS A 315 18.74 -14.39 -5.71
C CYS A 315 18.16 -15.10 -4.48
N VAL A 316 16.85 -15.10 -4.33
CA VAL A 316 16.11 -15.79 -3.27
C VAL A 316 15.48 -17.05 -3.85
N GLU A 317 16.05 -18.20 -3.55
CA GLU A 317 15.55 -19.50 -4.00
C GLU A 317 14.67 -20.14 -2.92
N GLY A 318 13.57 -20.76 -3.33
CA GLY A 318 12.72 -21.50 -2.39
C GLY A 318 11.41 -21.95 -3.02
N GLU A 319 10.87 -23.04 -2.51
CA GLU A 319 9.59 -23.59 -2.97
C GLU A 319 8.45 -22.57 -2.87
N SER A 320 7.40 -22.77 -3.66
CA SER A 320 6.22 -21.91 -3.62
C SER A 320 5.61 -21.91 -2.21
N GLY A 321 5.25 -20.71 -1.72
CA GLY A 321 4.66 -20.55 -0.39
C GLY A 321 5.65 -20.59 0.78
N SER A 322 6.97 -20.62 0.54
CA SER A 322 8.00 -20.63 1.60
C SER A 322 8.28 -19.26 2.24
N GLY A 323 7.89 -18.15 1.59
CA GLY A 323 8.07 -16.78 2.09
C GLY A 323 9.15 -15.94 1.38
N LYS A 324 9.46 -16.24 0.10
CA LYS A 324 10.48 -15.52 -0.69
C LYS A 324 10.27 -14.00 -0.75
N GLU A 325 9.03 -13.54 -0.96
CA GLU A 325 8.68 -12.11 -1.01
C GLU A 325 8.99 -11.40 0.32
N LEU A 326 8.75 -12.07 1.46
CA LEU A 326 9.08 -11.51 2.78
C LEU A 326 10.59 -11.37 2.98
N VAL A 327 11.37 -12.34 2.50
CA VAL A 327 12.84 -12.28 2.50
C VAL A 327 13.34 -11.11 1.64
N ALA A 328 12.79 -10.91 0.45
CA ALA A 328 13.12 -9.79 -0.41
C ALA A 328 12.77 -8.43 0.23
N ALA A 329 11.59 -8.32 0.84
CA ALA A 329 11.17 -7.12 1.57
C ALA A 329 12.10 -6.84 2.77
N ALA A 330 12.53 -7.86 3.50
CA ALA A 330 13.48 -7.70 4.60
C ALA A 330 14.86 -7.22 4.13
N ILE A 331 15.36 -7.74 2.99
CA ILE A 331 16.60 -7.25 2.38
C ILE A 331 16.49 -5.75 2.06
N HIS A 332 15.37 -5.33 1.49
CA HIS A 332 15.12 -3.93 1.18
C HIS A 332 15.08 -3.04 2.44
N ARG A 333 14.29 -3.42 3.46
CA ARG A 333 14.16 -2.65 4.72
C ARG A 333 15.47 -2.54 5.50
N LEU A 334 16.36 -3.51 5.38
CA LEU A 334 17.67 -3.50 6.04
C LEU A 334 18.78 -2.86 5.19
N SER A 335 18.44 -2.27 4.04
CA SER A 335 19.39 -1.66 3.12
C SER A 335 19.49 -0.15 3.28
N ALA A 336 20.50 0.45 2.61
CA ALA A 336 20.59 1.90 2.45
C ALA A 336 19.38 2.50 1.71
N ARG A 337 18.58 1.67 1.01
CA ARG A 337 17.41 2.05 0.23
C ARG A 337 16.09 1.81 0.98
N ALA A 338 16.11 1.57 2.29
CA ALA A 338 14.93 1.20 3.08
C ALA A 338 13.77 2.24 3.07
N HIS A 339 14.08 3.50 2.76
CA HIS A 339 13.09 4.58 2.64
C HIS A 339 12.82 4.96 1.18
N GLN A 340 13.23 4.12 0.24
CA GLN A 340 13.04 4.29 -1.21
C GLN A 340 12.02 3.27 -1.72
N PRO A 341 11.56 3.38 -2.98
CA PRO A 341 10.52 2.48 -3.49
C PRO A 341 10.94 1.00 -3.45
N PHE A 342 10.02 0.14 -3.02
CA PHE A 342 10.10 -1.32 -3.20
C PHE A 342 9.03 -1.74 -4.21
N ILE A 343 9.45 -1.89 -5.47
CA ILE A 343 8.55 -2.22 -6.58
C ILE A 343 8.64 -3.70 -6.88
N THR A 344 7.49 -4.35 -7.04
CA THR A 344 7.41 -5.80 -7.26
C THR A 344 6.88 -6.12 -8.65
N LEU A 345 7.47 -7.11 -9.31
CA LEU A 345 6.98 -7.67 -10.57
C LEU A 345 7.01 -9.19 -10.51
N ASN A 346 5.88 -9.85 -10.75
CA ASN A 346 5.83 -11.30 -10.90
C ASN A 346 6.02 -11.65 -12.38
N CYS A 347 7.15 -12.27 -12.71
CA CYS A 347 7.51 -12.62 -14.08
C CYS A 347 6.67 -13.76 -14.66
N GLY A 348 6.19 -14.69 -13.82
CA GLY A 348 5.40 -15.86 -14.27
C GLY A 348 3.96 -15.54 -14.67
N ALA A 349 3.44 -14.37 -14.30
CA ALA A 349 2.07 -13.96 -14.63
C ALA A 349 1.96 -13.09 -15.90
N LEU A 350 3.09 -12.76 -16.55
CA LEU A 350 3.13 -11.81 -17.65
C LEU A 350 3.00 -12.49 -19.02
N PRO A 351 2.07 -12.04 -19.88
CA PRO A 351 2.11 -12.37 -21.30
C PRO A 351 3.38 -11.80 -21.95
N ASP A 352 4.01 -12.55 -22.83
CA ASP A 352 5.24 -12.14 -23.53
C ASP A 352 5.13 -10.78 -24.23
N THR A 353 3.95 -10.47 -24.77
CA THR A 353 3.67 -9.21 -25.47
C THR A 353 3.64 -7.98 -24.56
N LEU A 354 3.55 -8.17 -23.24
CA LEU A 354 3.45 -7.09 -22.26
C LEU A 354 4.71 -6.95 -21.39
N VAL A 355 5.67 -7.88 -21.47
CA VAL A 355 6.85 -7.88 -20.61
C VAL A 355 7.63 -6.57 -20.69
N GLU A 356 7.94 -6.08 -21.90
CA GLU A 356 8.66 -4.81 -22.07
C GLU A 356 7.83 -3.61 -21.59
N SER A 357 6.51 -3.66 -21.78
CA SER A 357 5.58 -2.59 -21.38
C SER A 357 5.48 -2.47 -19.87
N GLU A 358 5.49 -3.59 -19.15
CA GLU A 358 5.55 -3.61 -17.69
C GLU A 358 6.94 -3.19 -17.19
N LEU A 359 8.01 -3.74 -17.74
CA LEU A 359 9.37 -3.43 -17.27
C LEU A 359 9.75 -1.96 -17.52
N PHE A 360 9.47 -1.43 -18.71
CA PHE A 360 10.01 -0.15 -19.19
C PHE A 360 8.96 0.94 -19.41
N GLY A 361 7.68 0.58 -19.43
CA GLY A 361 6.60 1.54 -19.69
C GLY A 361 6.43 1.83 -21.18
N HIS A 362 5.43 2.64 -21.49
CA HIS A 362 5.10 3.02 -22.86
C HIS A 362 4.58 4.45 -22.95
N GLU A 363 4.82 5.07 -24.10
CA GLU A 363 4.17 6.32 -24.48
C GLU A 363 2.76 6.07 -25.02
N LYS A 364 1.93 7.11 -24.99
CA LYS A 364 0.59 7.04 -25.57
C LYS A 364 0.68 6.72 -27.08
N GLY A 365 -0.06 5.71 -27.52
CA GLY A 365 -0.10 5.28 -28.93
C GLY A 365 1.02 4.33 -29.35
N ALA A 366 1.85 3.84 -28.42
CA ALA A 366 2.95 2.93 -28.73
C ALA A 366 2.52 1.60 -29.39
N PHE A 367 1.31 1.11 -29.07
CA PHE A 367 0.69 -0.08 -29.66
C PHE A 367 -0.83 0.00 -29.56
N THR A 368 -1.56 -0.90 -30.22
CA THR A 368 -3.03 -0.96 -30.15
C THR A 368 -3.50 -1.21 -28.71
N GLY A 369 -4.19 -0.23 -28.11
CA GLY A 369 -4.62 -0.24 -26.70
C GLY A 369 -3.74 0.57 -25.76
N ALA A 370 -2.68 1.24 -26.25
CA ALA A 370 -1.87 2.19 -25.49
C ALA A 370 -2.55 3.57 -25.40
N ASP A 371 -3.76 3.64 -24.84
CA ASP A 371 -4.58 4.87 -24.84
C ASP A 371 -4.01 6.01 -23.98
N ARG A 372 -3.11 5.66 -23.05
CA ARG A 372 -2.40 6.59 -22.16
C ARG A 372 -0.95 6.16 -22.00
N ARG A 373 -0.09 7.11 -21.62
CA ARG A 373 1.28 6.83 -21.15
C ARG A 373 1.22 5.97 -19.88
N ARG A 374 2.21 5.09 -19.70
CA ARG A 374 2.43 4.35 -18.45
C ARG A 374 3.90 4.26 -18.10
N LEU A 375 4.22 4.42 -16.82
CA LEU A 375 5.57 4.23 -16.30
C LEU A 375 5.86 2.73 -16.13
N GLY A 376 7.09 2.34 -16.42
CA GLY A 376 7.56 0.96 -16.21
C GLY A 376 8.11 0.72 -14.82
N LYS A 377 8.20 -0.55 -14.41
CA LYS A 377 8.70 -0.94 -13.09
C LYS A 377 10.12 -0.45 -12.80
N PHE A 378 10.99 -0.36 -13.81
CA PHE A 378 12.33 0.20 -13.63
C PHE A 378 12.32 1.70 -13.30
N GLU A 379 11.42 2.46 -13.92
CA GLU A 379 11.27 3.88 -13.64
C GLU A 379 10.69 4.10 -12.24
N LEU A 380 9.69 3.30 -11.86
CA LEU A 380 9.09 3.34 -10.52
C LEU A 380 10.07 2.92 -9.41
N ALA A 381 11.00 2.02 -9.72
CA ALA A 381 12.00 1.54 -8.76
C ALA A 381 13.25 2.43 -8.68
N HIS A 382 13.32 3.54 -9.42
CA HIS A 382 14.48 4.42 -9.45
C HIS A 382 14.85 4.90 -8.04
N GLY A 383 16.14 4.80 -7.68
CA GLY A 383 16.64 5.08 -6.33
C GLY A 383 16.33 3.99 -5.29
N GLY A 384 15.44 3.05 -5.62
CA GLY A 384 14.92 2.01 -4.75
C GLY A 384 15.35 0.60 -5.16
N THR A 385 14.45 -0.35 -4.94
CA THR A 385 14.65 -1.78 -5.19
C THR A 385 13.54 -2.34 -6.08
N LEU A 386 13.92 -3.05 -7.14
CA LEU A 386 13.01 -3.84 -7.97
C LEU A 386 13.11 -5.31 -7.58
N PHE A 387 12.00 -5.86 -7.09
CA PHE A 387 11.85 -7.27 -6.79
C PHE A 387 11.19 -8.00 -7.97
N LEU A 388 11.92 -8.95 -8.55
CA LEU A 388 11.45 -9.80 -9.64
C LEU A 388 11.12 -11.20 -9.10
N ASP A 389 9.85 -11.50 -8.91
CA ASP A 389 9.39 -12.80 -8.45
C ASP A 389 9.22 -13.79 -9.61
N GLU A 390 9.49 -15.06 -9.33
CA GLU A 390 9.48 -16.16 -10.30
C GLU A 390 10.27 -15.85 -11.58
N ILE A 391 11.50 -15.34 -11.42
CA ILE A 391 12.37 -14.92 -12.54
C ILE A 391 12.70 -16.05 -13.53
N ALA A 392 12.65 -17.32 -13.07
CA ALA A 392 12.84 -18.49 -13.92
C ALA A 392 11.80 -18.62 -15.03
N ASP A 393 10.63 -18.02 -14.86
CA ASP A 393 9.53 -18.06 -15.82
C ASP A 393 9.55 -16.88 -16.81
N LEU A 394 10.55 -15.98 -16.70
CA LEU A 394 10.72 -14.88 -17.63
C LEU A 394 11.09 -15.42 -19.03
N SER A 395 10.33 -15.01 -20.04
CA SER A 395 10.58 -15.45 -21.42
C SER A 395 11.92 -14.99 -21.97
N ALA A 396 12.41 -15.68 -23.00
CA ALA A 396 13.72 -15.40 -23.60
C ALA A 396 13.85 -13.94 -24.07
N HIS A 397 12.76 -13.36 -24.60
CA HIS A 397 12.72 -11.96 -25.00
C HIS A 397 12.82 -11.04 -23.76
N GLY A 398 12.04 -11.32 -22.71
CA GLY A 398 12.14 -10.61 -21.43
C GLY A 398 13.53 -10.67 -20.81
N GLN A 399 14.21 -11.81 -20.90
CA GLN A 399 15.59 -11.97 -20.42
C GLN A 399 16.57 -11.04 -21.15
N VAL A 400 16.43 -10.87 -22.47
CA VAL A 400 17.27 -9.94 -23.26
C VAL A 400 17.01 -8.50 -22.86
N ALA A 401 15.73 -8.12 -22.77
CA ALA A 401 15.29 -6.81 -22.33
C ALA A 401 15.85 -6.46 -20.94
N LEU A 402 15.67 -7.35 -19.97
CA LEU A 402 16.16 -7.17 -18.60
C LEU A 402 17.68 -7.04 -18.55
N LEU A 403 18.41 -7.89 -19.27
CA LEU A 403 19.88 -7.82 -19.31
C LEU A 403 20.36 -6.46 -19.82
N ARG A 404 19.73 -5.92 -20.86
CA ARG A 404 20.07 -4.60 -21.42
C ARG A 404 19.89 -3.51 -20.38
N ALA A 405 18.72 -3.44 -19.74
CA ALA A 405 18.43 -2.43 -18.72
C ALA A 405 19.43 -2.49 -17.54
N LEU A 406 19.81 -3.70 -17.11
CA LEU A 406 20.82 -3.88 -16.07
C LEU A 406 22.21 -3.42 -16.52
N GLN A 407 22.60 -3.66 -17.77
CA GLN A 407 23.90 -3.28 -18.33
C GLN A 407 24.03 -1.78 -18.58
N SER A 408 23.07 -1.18 -19.27
CA SER A 408 23.09 0.25 -19.60
C SER A 408 22.81 1.14 -18.39
N ARG A 409 22.05 0.64 -17.40
CA ARG A 409 21.41 1.48 -16.37
C ARG A 409 20.54 2.58 -16.98
N GLU A 410 19.97 2.28 -18.15
CA GLU A 410 19.13 3.18 -18.92
C GLU A 410 18.00 2.36 -19.54
N ILE A 411 16.82 2.94 -19.61
CA ILE A 411 15.64 2.36 -20.27
C ILE A 411 15.07 3.36 -21.28
N THR A 412 14.34 2.83 -22.25
CA THR A 412 13.53 3.63 -23.17
C THR A 412 12.12 3.08 -23.13
N ARG A 413 11.12 3.95 -23.00
CA ARG A 413 9.71 3.53 -23.05
C ARG A 413 9.37 3.03 -24.46
N LEU A 414 8.48 2.05 -24.55
CA LEU A 414 7.95 1.63 -25.85
C LEU A 414 7.26 2.79 -26.56
N GLY A 415 7.56 2.94 -27.85
CA GLY A 415 7.03 4.03 -28.68
C GLY A 415 7.63 5.40 -28.39
N GLY A 416 8.61 5.50 -27.47
CA GLY A 416 9.38 6.70 -27.21
C GLY A 416 10.84 6.55 -27.66
N ASP A 417 11.54 7.67 -27.76
CA ASP A 417 12.96 7.78 -28.08
C ASP A 417 13.80 8.30 -26.90
N ARG A 418 13.14 8.86 -25.88
CA ARG A 418 13.79 9.38 -24.69
C ARG A 418 14.43 8.27 -23.86
N VAL A 419 15.76 8.36 -23.73
CA VAL A 419 16.55 7.55 -22.81
C VAL A 419 16.37 8.06 -21.38
N ILE A 420 16.11 7.14 -20.45
CA ILE A 420 15.83 7.43 -19.04
C ILE A 420 16.87 6.69 -18.18
N PRO A 421 17.78 7.41 -17.50
CA PRO A 421 18.73 6.77 -16.58
C PRO A 421 18.02 6.21 -15.35
N VAL A 422 18.39 5.00 -14.94
CA VAL A 422 17.81 4.30 -13.80
C VAL A 422 18.88 3.76 -12.85
N ASP A 423 18.75 4.08 -11.56
CA ASP A 423 19.56 3.48 -10.49
C ASP A 423 18.68 2.55 -9.64
N VAL A 424 18.72 1.26 -9.94
CA VAL A 424 17.83 0.26 -9.33
C VAL A 424 18.65 -0.88 -8.76
N ARG A 425 18.46 -1.17 -7.47
CA ARG A 425 18.91 -2.44 -6.88
C ARG A 425 17.93 -3.54 -7.28
N VAL A 426 18.43 -4.68 -7.76
CA VAL A 426 17.57 -5.81 -8.15
C VAL A 426 17.67 -6.94 -7.14
N VAL A 427 16.52 -7.40 -6.65
CA VAL A 427 16.39 -8.64 -5.89
C VAL A 427 15.50 -9.57 -6.71
N VAL A 428 15.91 -10.82 -6.89
CA VAL A 428 15.12 -11.79 -7.66
C VAL A 428 14.71 -12.96 -6.79
N ALA A 429 13.60 -13.58 -7.11
CA ALA A 429 13.17 -14.83 -6.50
C ALA A 429 12.84 -15.89 -7.55
N SER A 430 13.05 -17.14 -7.19
CA SER A 430 12.78 -18.29 -8.06
C SER A 430 12.29 -19.48 -7.26
N HIS A 431 11.26 -20.17 -7.79
CA HIS A 431 10.83 -21.49 -7.31
C HIS A 431 11.71 -22.65 -7.79
N GLN A 432 12.53 -22.43 -8.81
CA GLN A 432 13.49 -23.41 -9.33
C GLN A 432 14.93 -22.99 -9.01
N VAL A 433 15.85 -23.95 -8.98
CA VAL A 433 17.28 -23.66 -8.92
C VAL A 433 17.71 -23.05 -10.26
N LEU A 434 18.15 -21.79 -10.26
CA LEU A 434 18.38 -21.08 -11.52
C LEU A 434 19.55 -21.65 -12.33
N SER A 435 20.57 -22.22 -11.67
CA SER A 435 21.68 -22.87 -12.35
C SER A 435 21.23 -24.03 -13.23
N ASP A 436 20.18 -24.75 -12.82
CA ASP A 436 19.63 -25.88 -13.56
C ASP A 436 18.87 -25.40 -14.81
N ALA A 437 18.17 -24.26 -14.70
CA ALA A 437 17.53 -23.61 -15.84
C ALA A 437 18.55 -23.10 -16.87
N VAL A 438 19.71 -22.62 -16.41
CA VAL A 438 20.83 -22.24 -17.29
C VAL A 438 21.41 -23.47 -17.99
N ALA A 439 21.68 -24.55 -17.26
CA ALA A 439 22.20 -25.79 -17.84
C ALA A 439 21.24 -26.40 -18.88
N ALA A 440 19.93 -26.24 -18.67
CA ALA A 440 18.90 -26.66 -19.60
C ALA A 440 18.67 -25.70 -20.79
N GLY A 441 19.42 -24.59 -20.89
CA GLY A 441 19.29 -23.59 -21.96
C GLY A 441 18.01 -22.76 -21.91
N ARG A 442 17.24 -22.83 -20.81
CA ARG A 442 15.99 -22.06 -20.61
C ARG A 442 16.25 -20.66 -20.03
N PHE A 443 17.39 -20.47 -19.37
CA PHE A 443 17.79 -19.20 -18.79
C PHE A 443 19.18 -18.80 -19.28
N ARG A 444 19.38 -17.54 -19.64
CA ARG A 444 20.67 -17.10 -20.17
C ARG A 444 21.74 -17.02 -19.08
N ALA A 445 22.92 -17.53 -19.37
CA ALA A 445 24.05 -17.53 -18.45
C ALA A 445 24.52 -16.11 -18.08
N ASP A 446 24.55 -15.19 -19.04
CA ASP A 446 24.97 -13.80 -18.83
C ASP A 446 24.05 -13.04 -17.85
N LEU A 447 22.74 -13.22 -18.01
CA LEU A 447 21.75 -12.68 -17.08
C LEU A 447 21.85 -13.33 -15.70
N TYR A 448 22.05 -14.66 -15.64
CA TYR A 448 22.21 -15.39 -14.38
C TYR A 448 23.34 -14.82 -13.52
N TYR A 449 24.54 -14.65 -14.10
CA TYR A 449 25.68 -14.11 -13.35
C TYR A 449 25.48 -12.65 -12.93
N ARG A 450 24.68 -11.87 -13.67
CA ARG A 450 24.36 -10.48 -13.30
C ARG A 450 23.36 -10.39 -12.15
N LEU A 451 22.42 -11.32 -12.08
CA LEU A 451 21.36 -11.33 -11.06
C LEU A 451 21.80 -12.06 -9.77
N ASN A 452 22.67 -13.06 -9.87
CA ASN A 452 23.00 -13.94 -8.76
C ASN A 452 24.41 -13.70 -8.20
N HIS A 453 24.62 -12.60 -7.47
CA HIS A 453 25.88 -12.42 -6.71
C HIS A 453 25.88 -13.25 -5.41
N LEU A 454 24.70 -13.42 -4.81
CA LEU A 454 24.50 -14.27 -3.65
C LEU A 454 23.14 -14.96 -3.75
N THR A 455 23.12 -16.27 -3.48
CA THR A 455 21.89 -17.06 -3.38
C THR A 455 21.49 -17.24 -1.92
N LEU A 456 20.29 -16.80 -1.57
CA LEU A 456 19.66 -17.06 -0.28
C LEU A 456 18.60 -18.15 -0.46
N ARG A 457 18.77 -19.28 0.22
CA ARG A 457 17.80 -20.39 0.17
C ARG A 457 16.83 -20.31 1.33
N VAL A 458 15.54 -20.18 1.02
CA VAL A 458 14.46 -20.22 1.99
C VAL A 458 14.12 -21.68 2.27
N PRO A 459 14.34 -22.19 3.50
CA PRO A 459 14.11 -23.59 3.80
C PRO A 459 12.61 -23.94 3.70
N PRO A 460 12.26 -25.07 3.07
CA PRO A 460 10.88 -25.53 3.04
C PRO A 460 10.41 -25.89 4.45
N LEU A 461 9.10 -25.84 4.69
CA LEU A 461 8.52 -25.98 6.02
C LEU A 461 8.85 -27.34 6.67
N ARG A 462 8.96 -28.41 5.87
CA ARG A 462 9.39 -29.74 6.31
C ARG A 462 10.80 -29.80 6.91
N GLU A 463 11.68 -28.86 6.57
CA GLU A 463 13.03 -28.75 7.14
C GLU A 463 13.08 -27.87 8.40
N ARG A 464 11.96 -27.24 8.76
CA ARG A 464 11.81 -26.35 9.91
C ARG A 464 10.51 -26.59 10.67
N THR A 465 10.11 -27.85 10.83
CA THR A 465 8.85 -28.21 11.53
C THR A 465 8.78 -27.70 12.98
N ALA A 466 9.94 -27.49 13.62
CA ALA A 466 10.04 -26.87 14.95
C ALA A 466 9.51 -25.41 15.01
N ASP A 467 9.37 -24.75 13.86
CA ASP A 467 8.82 -23.40 13.74
C ASP A 467 7.28 -23.40 13.60
N ILE A 468 6.64 -24.56 13.35
CA ILE A 468 5.18 -24.64 13.14
C ILE A 468 4.37 -24.08 14.32
N PRO A 469 4.68 -24.39 15.60
CA PRO A 469 3.96 -23.81 16.72
C PRO A 469 4.01 -22.27 16.72
N LEU A 470 5.19 -21.70 16.46
CA LEU A 470 5.41 -20.26 16.42
C LEU A 470 4.69 -19.62 15.23
N LEU A 471 4.70 -20.28 14.07
CA LEU A 471 3.95 -19.84 12.89
C LEU A 471 2.45 -19.82 13.18
N VAL A 472 1.90 -20.86 13.82
CA VAL A 472 0.49 -20.92 14.20
C VAL A 472 0.14 -19.81 15.19
N GLU A 473 0.97 -19.62 16.22
CA GLU A 473 0.80 -18.57 17.22
C GLU A 473 0.72 -17.17 16.58
N HIS A 474 1.57 -16.91 15.59
CA HIS A 474 1.56 -15.66 14.83
C HIS A 474 0.26 -15.43 14.03
N LEU A 475 -0.48 -16.49 13.68
CA LEU A 475 -1.75 -16.37 12.95
C LEU A 475 -2.94 -16.07 13.86
N LEU A 476 -2.87 -16.41 15.15
CA LEU A 476 -4.03 -16.36 16.07
C LEU A 476 -4.69 -14.97 16.17
N PRO A 477 -3.94 -13.85 16.28
CA PRO A 477 -4.57 -12.52 16.34
C PRO A 477 -5.31 -12.17 15.06
N ARG A 478 -4.73 -12.53 13.90
CA ARG A 478 -5.34 -12.31 12.59
C ARG A 478 -6.61 -13.15 12.41
N LEU A 479 -6.56 -14.42 12.83
CA LEU A 479 -7.73 -15.31 12.80
C LEU A 479 -8.85 -14.78 13.70
N SER A 480 -8.51 -14.29 14.90
CA SER A 480 -9.50 -13.72 15.81
C SER A 480 -10.23 -12.53 15.18
N ALA A 481 -9.47 -11.61 14.58
CA ALA A 481 -10.03 -10.45 13.89
C ALA A 481 -10.89 -10.85 12.67
N GLN A 482 -10.42 -11.81 11.86
CA GLN A 482 -11.14 -12.26 10.66
C GLN A 482 -12.43 -13.02 10.96
N LEU A 483 -12.45 -13.82 12.03
CA LEU A 483 -13.59 -14.66 12.41
C LEU A 483 -14.57 -13.95 13.37
N GLY A 484 -14.22 -12.75 13.86
CA GLY A 484 -15.06 -12.00 14.80
C GLY A 484 -15.24 -12.68 16.16
N ARG A 485 -14.29 -13.54 16.56
CA ARG A 485 -14.33 -14.29 17.82
C ARG A 485 -12.93 -14.47 18.40
N THR A 486 -12.82 -14.75 19.69
CA THR A 486 -11.52 -15.02 20.33
C THR A 486 -10.96 -16.37 19.85
N VAL A 487 -9.77 -16.35 19.26
CA VAL A 487 -8.92 -17.51 18.96
C VAL A 487 -7.58 -17.27 19.63
N SER A 488 -7.36 -17.92 20.78
CA SER A 488 -6.24 -17.67 21.69
C SER A 488 -5.13 -18.73 21.65
N GLY A 489 -5.35 -19.86 20.97
CA GLY A 489 -4.36 -20.94 20.95
C GLY A 489 -4.71 -22.12 20.05
N ALA A 490 -3.79 -23.07 20.02
CA ALA A 490 -3.90 -24.35 19.33
C ALA A 490 -3.55 -25.48 20.30
N SER A 491 -4.28 -26.59 20.24
CA SER A 491 -4.02 -27.73 21.12
C SER A 491 -2.69 -28.42 20.78
N PRO A 492 -1.98 -29.01 21.77
CA PRO A 492 -0.75 -29.77 21.50
C PRO A 492 -0.95 -30.91 20.49
N ALA A 493 -2.10 -31.58 20.53
CA ALA A 493 -2.44 -32.66 19.60
C ALA A 493 -2.63 -32.14 18.16
N PHE A 494 -3.18 -30.94 18.00
CA PHE A 494 -3.26 -30.29 16.69
C PHE A 494 -1.88 -29.93 16.15
N LEU A 495 -1.06 -29.24 16.96
CA LEU A 495 0.30 -28.86 16.58
C LEU A 495 1.17 -30.08 16.23
N HIS A 496 1.02 -31.18 16.97
CA HIS A 496 1.73 -32.42 16.68
C HIS A 496 1.36 -32.99 15.30
N ARG A 497 0.07 -33.02 14.95
CA ARG A 497 -0.39 -33.47 13.62
C ARG A 497 0.10 -32.55 12.50
N LEU A 498 0.10 -31.23 12.71
CA LEU A 498 0.66 -30.29 11.74
C LEU A 498 2.16 -30.55 11.51
N ALA A 499 2.92 -30.92 12.54
CA ALA A 499 4.34 -31.20 12.43
C ALA A 499 4.69 -32.48 11.65
N GLN A 500 3.73 -33.39 11.44
CA GLN A 500 3.92 -34.64 10.70
C GLN A 500 3.69 -34.52 9.19
N HIS A 501 3.09 -33.42 8.73
CA HIS A 501 2.79 -33.22 7.32
C HIS A 501 4.03 -32.74 6.53
N SER A 502 4.09 -33.06 5.24
CA SER A 502 5.22 -32.72 4.35
C SER A 502 5.17 -31.28 3.80
N TRP A 503 4.00 -30.65 3.86
CA TRP A 503 3.75 -29.25 3.48
C TRP A 503 4.27 -28.87 2.07
N PRO A 504 3.78 -29.52 0.99
CA PRO A 504 4.17 -29.19 -0.39
C PRO A 504 3.89 -27.72 -0.77
N GLY A 505 2.87 -27.08 -0.20
CA GLY A 505 2.58 -25.66 -0.35
C GLY A 505 3.17 -24.77 0.77
N ASN A 506 4.05 -25.33 1.60
CA ASN A 506 4.81 -24.65 2.65
C ASN A 506 3.93 -23.83 3.60
N VAL A 507 4.36 -22.61 3.96
CA VAL A 507 3.68 -21.74 4.93
C VAL A 507 2.31 -21.28 4.39
N ARG A 508 2.16 -21.13 3.07
CA ARG A 508 0.87 -20.78 2.45
C ARG A 508 -0.18 -21.86 2.69
N GLU A 509 0.20 -23.13 2.53
CA GLU A 509 -0.66 -24.27 2.82
C GLU A 509 -0.97 -24.37 4.32
N LEU A 510 0.04 -24.24 5.19
CA LEU A 510 -0.15 -24.21 6.64
C LEU A 510 -1.17 -23.15 7.05
N HIS A 511 -1.02 -21.92 6.54
CA HIS A 511 -1.96 -20.84 6.80
C HIS A 511 -3.38 -21.22 6.38
N HIS A 512 -3.56 -21.77 5.17
CA HIS A 512 -4.87 -22.19 4.67
C HIS A 512 -5.50 -23.28 5.55
N VAL A 513 -4.74 -24.31 5.89
CA VAL A 513 -5.19 -25.43 6.73
C VAL A 513 -5.60 -24.96 8.12
N VAL A 514 -4.77 -24.14 8.78
CA VAL A 514 -5.05 -23.62 10.12
C VAL A 514 -6.28 -22.70 10.10
N THR A 515 -6.38 -21.82 9.10
CA THR A 515 -7.53 -20.92 8.93
C THR A 515 -8.82 -21.71 8.74
N ARG A 516 -8.81 -22.71 7.84
CA ARG A 516 -9.96 -23.57 7.59
C ARG A 516 -10.36 -24.35 8.84
N THR A 517 -9.39 -24.89 9.57
CA THR A 517 -9.65 -25.64 10.81
C THR A 517 -10.28 -24.72 11.87
N ALA A 518 -9.75 -23.51 12.04
CA ALA A 518 -10.30 -22.51 12.96
C ALA A 518 -11.72 -22.05 12.57
N LEU A 519 -12.05 -22.03 11.28
CA LEU A 519 -13.39 -21.71 10.80
C LEU A 519 -14.41 -22.82 11.13
N MET A 520 -13.97 -24.08 11.11
CA MET A 520 -14.84 -25.26 11.27
C MET A 520 -15.04 -25.68 12.73
N GLU A 521 -14.30 -25.06 13.66
CA GLU A 521 -14.34 -25.39 15.08
C GLU A 521 -14.80 -24.19 15.89
N ASP A 522 -15.65 -24.44 16.89
CA ASP A 522 -16.06 -23.45 17.87
C ASP A 522 -15.11 -23.45 19.07
N GLY A 523 -14.84 -22.26 19.65
CA GLY A 523 -14.08 -22.11 20.89
C GLY A 523 -12.69 -21.47 20.74
N ALA A 524 -12.13 -21.02 21.88
CA ALA A 524 -10.92 -20.19 21.91
C ALA A 524 -9.62 -20.94 21.61
N ILE A 525 -9.64 -22.28 21.56
CA ILE A 525 -8.48 -23.13 21.26
C ILE A 525 -8.82 -24.03 20.06
N ILE A 526 -7.97 -24.04 19.04
CA ILE A 526 -8.12 -24.92 17.87
C ILE A 526 -7.72 -26.34 18.27
N ALA A 527 -8.68 -27.25 18.34
CA ALA A 527 -8.48 -28.64 18.74
C ALA A 527 -8.01 -29.51 17.56
N GLY A 528 -8.35 -29.12 16.33
CA GLY A 528 -7.99 -29.83 15.10
C GLY A 528 -8.89 -31.02 14.78
N HIS A 529 -10.08 -31.10 15.37
CA HIS A 529 -11.08 -32.11 15.02
C HIS A 529 -11.48 -32.03 13.54
N ALA A 530 -11.45 -30.84 12.94
CA ALA A 530 -11.77 -30.61 11.53
C ALA A 530 -10.53 -30.60 10.61
N LEU A 531 -9.36 -31.01 11.11
CA LEU A 531 -8.13 -31.04 10.32
C LEU A 531 -8.27 -32.02 9.14
N ALA A 532 -8.28 -31.47 7.93
CA ALA A 532 -8.20 -32.22 6.69
C ALA A 532 -6.88 -31.85 5.99
N LEU A 533 -5.92 -32.77 6.02
CA LEU A 533 -4.68 -32.69 5.25
C LEU A 533 -4.86 -33.54 4.00
N GLU A 534 -4.57 -32.99 2.84
CA GLU A 534 -4.50 -33.77 1.61
C GLU A 534 -3.20 -34.57 1.66
N GLU A 535 -3.28 -35.90 1.80
CA GLU A 535 -2.08 -36.72 1.64
C GLU A 535 -1.50 -36.50 0.25
N PRO A 536 -0.16 -36.45 0.10
CA PRO A 536 0.43 -36.46 -1.22
C PRO A 536 0.04 -37.77 -1.87
N GLN A 537 -0.98 -37.75 -2.73
CA GLN A 537 -1.12 -38.75 -3.75
C GLN A 537 0.23 -38.75 -4.44
N ARG A 538 1.01 -39.83 -4.22
CA ARG A 538 2.15 -40.15 -5.06
C ARG A 538 1.70 -39.82 -6.46
N ALA A 539 2.38 -38.90 -7.12
CA ALA A 539 2.16 -38.63 -8.52
C ALA A 539 2.39 -39.97 -9.26
N THR A 540 1.35 -40.80 -9.34
CA THR A 540 1.11 -41.63 -10.51
C THR A 540 1.14 -40.62 -11.61
N ALA A 541 2.28 -40.59 -12.31
CA ALA A 541 2.52 -39.76 -13.48
C ALA A 541 1.18 -39.54 -14.17
N THR A 542 0.67 -38.31 -14.13
CA THR A 542 -0.38 -37.89 -15.03
C THR A 542 0.20 -38.13 -16.41
N ARG A 543 -0.08 -39.31 -16.96
CA ARG A 543 0.05 -39.60 -18.38
C ARG A 543 -0.62 -38.41 -19.03
N HIS A 544 0.17 -37.60 -19.73
CA HIS A 544 -0.39 -36.66 -20.68
C HIS A 544 -1.21 -37.50 -21.64
N ASP A 545 -2.52 -37.57 -21.42
CA ASP A 545 -3.41 -38.19 -22.38
C ASP A 545 -3.19 -37.44 -23.69
N SER A 546 -2.78 -38.20 -24.70
CA SER A 546 -2.69 -37.69 -26.05
C SER A 546 -4.07 -37.20 -26.51
N ALA A 547 -4.10 -36.30 -27.50
CA ALA A 547 -5.37 -35.78 -28.01
C ALA A 547 -6.31 -36.89 -28.49
N SER A 548 -5.76 -38.00 -29.00
CA SER A 548 -6.53 -39.18 -29.40
C SER A 548 -7.17 -39.92 -28.23
N GLU A 549 -6.50 -40.05 -27.09
CA GLU A 549 -7.03 -40.69 -25.89
C GLU A 549 -8.18 -39.89 -25.27
N ARG A 550 -8.06 -38.55 -25.24
CA ARG A 550 -9.15 -37.67 -24.80
C ARG A 550 -10.39 -37.80 -25.70
N ARG A 551 -10.19 -37.84 -27.01
CA ARG A 551 -11.26 -37.99 -27.99
C ARG A 551 -11.95 -39.35 -27.87
N GLN A 552 -11.20 -40.42 -27.62
CA GLN A 552 -11.75 -41.77 -27.46
C GLN A 552 -12.53 -41.91 -26.15
N ARG A 553 -12.05 -41.32 -25.04
CA ARG A 553 -12.81 -41.26 -23.79
C ARG A 553 -14.10 -40.45 -23.91
N ALA A 554 -14.05 -39.30 -24.60
CA ALA A 554 -15.24 -38.49 -24.86
C ALA A 554 -16.30 -39.27 -25.66
N ARG A 555 -15.89 -40.00 -26.70
CA ARG A 555 -16.80 -40.85 -27.49
C ARG A 555 -17.38 -42.00 -26.67
N SER A 556 -16.54 -42.73 -25.93
CA SER A 556 -17.00 -43.85 -25.09
C SER A 556 -17.98 -43.40 -24.00
N ALA A 557 -17.75 -42.25 -23.36
CA ALA A 557 -18.65 -41.69 -22.36
C ALA A 557 -19.99 -41.24 -22.97
N ILE A 558 -19.99 -40.73 -24.22
CA ILE A 558 -21.22 -40.37 -24.93
C ILE A 558 -22.03 -41.62 -25.31
N ASP A 559 -21.36 -42.69 -25.74
CA ASP A 559 -22.01 -43.96 -26.07
C ASP A 559 -22.64 -44.62 -24.84
N GLN A 560 -21.91 -44.64 -23.71
CA GLN A 560 -22.42 -45.13 -22.42
C GLN A 560 -23.59 -44.28 -21.90
N ALA A 561 -23.56 -42.97 -22.14
CA ALA A 561 -24.64 -42.04 -21.83
C ALA A 561 -25.78 -42.04 -22.88
N ARG A 562 -25.78 -42.97 -23.84
CA ARG A 562 -26.79 -43.08 -24.92
C ARG A 562 -27.03 -41.76 -25.66
N GLY A 563 -25.96 -41.01 -25.92
CA GLY A 563 -26.01 -39.72 -26.61
C GLY A 563 -26.24 -38.50 -25.72
N ASN A 564 -26.46 -38.67 -24.41
CA ASN A 564 -26.63 -37.54 -23.49
C ASN A 564 -25.27 -36.92 -23.11
N LYS A 565 -24.90 -35.85 -23.84
CA LYS A 565 -23.62 -35.13 -23.68
C LYS A 565 -23.46 -34.45 -22.32
N SER A 566 -24.55 -34.07 -21.65
CA SER A 566 -24.49 -33.47 -20.31
C SER A 566 -24.18 -34.52 -19.25
N GLU A 567 -24.74 -35.72 -19.41
CA GLU A 567 -24.43 -36.87 -18.55
C GLU A 567 -22.99 -37.35 -18.75
N ALA A 568 -22.57 -37.48 -20.02
CA ALA A 568 -21.20 -37.87 -20.37
C ALA A 568 -20.14 -36.91 -19.78
N ALA A 569 -20.40 -35.60 -19.82
CA ALA A 569 -19.51 -34.61 -19.22
C ALA A 569 -19.44 -34.75 -17.69
N ARG A 570 -20.58 -35.03 -17.03
CA ARG A 570 -20.65 -35.24 -15.57
C ARG A 570 -19.90 -36.49 -15.15
N THR A 571 -20.07 -37.60 -15.86
CA THR A 571 -19.34 -38.86 -15.61
C THR A 571 -17.84 -38.71 -15.78
N LEU A 572 -17.40 -37.87 -16.71
CA LEU A 572 -15.99 -37.57 -16.94
C LEU A 572 -15.41 -36.49 -16.02
N GLY A 573 -16.23 -35.86 -15.16
CA GLY A 573 -15.78 -34.78 -14.26
C GLY A 573 -15.34 -33.51 -14.98
N ILE A 574 -15.78 -33.29 -16.23
CA ILE A 574 -15.41 -32.13 -17.05
C ILE A 574 -16.64 -31.28 -17.40
N THR A 575 -16.41 -30.03 -17.81
CA THR A 575 -17.51 -29.19 -18.30
C THR A 575 -17.97 -29.66 -19.67
N ARG A 576 -19.24 -29.40 -20.01
CA ARG A 576 -19.78 -29.68 -21.35
C ARG A 576 -18.97 -28.98 -22.46
N LYS A 577 -18.46 -27.77 -22.20
CA LYS A 577 -17.57 -27.04 -23.12
C LYS A 577 -16.25 -27.77 -23.35
N THR A 578 -15.66 -28.33 -22.30
CA THR A 578 -14.43 -29.14 -22.37
C THR A 578 -14.66 -30.44 -23.13
N LEU A 579 -15.83 -31.08 -22.97
CA LEU A 579 -16.21 -32.28 -23.73
C LEU A 579 -16.25 -31.99 -25.24
N TYR A 580 -16.80 -30.85 -25.66
CA TYR A 580 -16.77 -30.43 -27.08
C TYR A 580 -15.34 -30.18 -27.57
N ALA A 581 -14.52 -29.50 -26.78
CA ALA A 581 -13.11 -29.27 -27.14
C ALA A 581 -12.31 -30.57 -27.34
N TRP A 582 -12.64 -31.65 -26.62
CA TRP A 582 -12.03 -32.98 -26.80
C TRP A 582 -12.56 -33.74 -28.03
N LEU A 583 -13.70 -33.34 -28.57
CA LEU A 583 -14.25 -33.89 -29.82
C LEU A 583 -13.73 -33.13 -31.05
N ASP A 584 -13.48 -31.83 -30.92
CA ASP A 584 -13.15 -30.92 -32.03
C ASP A 584 -11.64 -30.75 -32.29
N GLY A 585 -10.78 -31.06 -31.31
CA GLY A 585 -9.32 -31.21 -31.48
C GLY A 585 -8.95 -32.65 -31.78
#